data_AF-A0A6B3MCP0-F1
#
_entry.id   AF-A0A6B3MCP0-F1
#
_cell.length_a   1.000
_cell.length_b   1.000
_cell.length_c   1.000
_cell.angle_alpha   90.00
_cell.angle_beta   90.00
_cell.angle_gamma   90.00
#
_symmetry.space_group_name_H-M   'P 1'
#
loop_
_entity.id
_entity.type
_entity.pdbx_description
1 polymer ?
#
loop_
_entity_poly.entity_id
_entity_poly.type
_entity_poly.pdbx_seq_one_letter_code
_entity_poly.pdbx_strand_id
1 'polypeptide(L)' 'MGGKTSGRPGGNPELQKYQFQPKYDWAEPCDQKMTLRMPASMKADIKAGLIEDWQEVARQAIAAELEKAKEA' A
#
# COMPACT_ATOMS: atom_id res chain seq x y z
N MET A 1 -32.27 30.31 -23.31
CA MET A 1 -32.21 29.32 -22.21
C MET A 1 -31.56 28.05 -22.76
N GLY A 2 -30.26 27.84 -22.53
CA GLY A 2 -29.54 26.71 -23.13
C GLY A 2 -28.24 26.42 -22.37
N GLY A 3 -28.34 26.03 -21.11
CA GLY A 3 -27.20 25.55 -20.33
C GLY A 3 -27.00 24.06 -20.57
N LYS A 4 -26.13 23.69 -21.51
CA LYS A 4 -25.60 22.32 -21.59
C LYS A 4 -24.29 22.31 -20.82
N THR A 5 -24.39 22.06 -19.52
CA THR A 5 -23.24 21.56 -18.75
C THR A 5 -22.80 20.27 -19.40
N SER A 6 -21.60 20.27 -19.97
CA SER A 6 -20.91 19.10 -20.51
C SER A 6 -20.48 18.18 -19.37
N GLY A 7 -21.45 17.60 -18.67
CA GLY A 7 -21.23 16.55 -17.67
C GLY A 7 -21.85 15.29 -18.21
N ARG A 8 -21.03 14.30 -18.55
CA ARG A 8 -21.51 12.97 -18.95
C ARG A 8 -22.50 12.47 -17.89
N PRO A 9 -23.78 12.26 -18.21
CA PRO A 9 -24.76 11.77 -17.24
C PRO A 9 -24.46 10.28 -17.01
N GLY A 10 -23.61 9.99 -16.01
CA GLY A 10 -23.17 8.61 -15.78
C GLY A 10 -22.02 8.43 -14.79
N GLY A 11 -21.83 9.34 -13.84
CA GLY A 11 -20.94 9.05 -12.70
C GLY A 11 -21.55 7.92 -11.87
N ASN A 12 -20.80 6.85 -11.59
CA ASN A 12 -21.27 5.78 -10.73
C ASN A 12 -21.55 6.34 -9.32
N PRO A 13 -22.79 6.34 -8.82
CA PRO A 13 -23.12 6.85 -7.49
C PRO A 13 -22.38 6.11 -6.37
N GLU A 14 -21.96 4.87 -6.64
CA GLU A 14 -21.21 4.05 -5.70
C GLU A 14 -19.71 4.32 -5.71
N LEU A 15 -19.23 5.36 -6.40
CA LEU A 15 -17.81 5.73 -6.46
C LEU A 15 -17.16 5.82 -5.07
N GLN A 16 -17.87 6.36 -4.07
CA GLN A 16 -17.36 6.45 -2.69
C GLN A 16 -17.20 5.08 -2.02
N LYS A 17 -18.03 4.09 -2.38
CA LYS A 17 -18.00 2.73 -1.81
C LYS A 17 -16.86 1.89 -2.41
N TYR A 18 -16.52 2.14 -3.66
CA TYR A 18 -15.47 1.42 -4.39
C TYR A 18 -14.19 2.23 -4.56
N GLN A 19 -14.09 3.38 -3.90
CA GLN A 19 -12.88 4.16 -3.92
C GLN A 19 -11.77 3.36 -3.23
N PHE A 20 -10.63 3.24 -3.90
CA PHE A 20 -9.44 2.68 -3.28
C PHE A 20 -9.09 3.53 -2.05
N GLN A 21 -9.15 2.92 -0.87
CA GLN A 21 -8.69 3.56 0.35
C GLN A 21 -7.25 3.11 0.61
N PRO A 22 -6.31 4.05 0.79
CA PRO A 22 -4.98 3.70 1.25
C PRO A 22 -5.11 2.97 2.59
N LYS A 23 -4.60 1.75 2.66
CA LYS A 23 -4.59 0.96 3.90
C LYS A 23 -3.57 1.50 4.93
N TYR A 24 -2.60 2.29 4.46
CA TYR A 24 -1.46 2.78 5.24
C TYR A 24 -1.10 4.22 4.87
N ASP A 25 -0.69 5.01 5.86
CA ASP A 25 -0.32 6.43 5.75
C ASP A 25 1.15 6.63 5.38
N TRP A 26 1.56 6.15 4.20
CA TRP A 26 2.87 6.47 3.64
C TRP A 26 2.82 7.82 2.93
N ALA A 27 3.81 8.68 3.17
CA ALA A 27 3.90 10.00 2.52
C ALA A 27 4.02 9.90 0.99
N GLU A 28 4.62 8.82 0.51
CA GLU A 28 4.77 8.49 -0.91
C GLU A 28 4.11 7.15 -1.25
N PRO A 29 3.61 6.98 -2.48
CA PRO A 29 3.06 5.71 -2.92
C PRO A 29 4.14 4.61 -2.96
N CYS A 30 3.79 3.40 -2.53
CA CYS A 30 4.68 2.24 -2.52
C CYS A 30 4.70 1.52 -3.89
N ASP A 31 5.12 2.22 -4.95
CA ASP A 31 5.12 1.72 -6.34
C ASP A 31 6.42 0.99 -6.76
N GLN A 32 7.52 1.24 -6.06
CA GLN A 32 8.82 0.61 -6.33
C GLN A 32 8.89 -0.83 -5.81
N LYS A 33 9.51 -1.71 -6.59
CA LYS A 33 9.70 -3.13 -6.22
C LYS A 33 11.16 -3.45 -5.93
N MET A 34 11.41 -4.01 -4.75
CA MET A 34 12.70 -4.60 -4.37
C MET A 34 12.49 -6.04 -3.89
N THR A 35 13.38 -6.96 -4.27
CA THR A 35 13.29 -8.38 -3.87
C THR A 35 14.27 -8.71 -2.74
N LEU A 36 13.79 -9.35 -1.69
CA LEU A 36 14.59 -9.82 -0.56
C LEU A 36 14.82 -11.35 -0.64
N ARG A 37 16.05 -11.78 -0.36
CA ARG A 37 16.38 -13.20 -0.16
C ARG A 37 16.14 -13.54 1.32
N MET A 38 15.45 -14.64 1.59
CA MET A 38 15.13 -15.08 2.95
C MET A 38 15.30 -16.61 3.11
N PRO A 39 15.54 -17.11 4.33
CA PRO A 39 15.56 -18.53 4.63
C PRO A 39 14.25 -19.24 4.25
N ALA A 40 14.35 -20.54 3.94
CA ALA A 40 13.19 -21.34 3.55
C ALA A 40 12.13 -21.45 4.66
N SER A 41 12.56 -21.51 5.92
CA SER A 41 11.68 -21.53 7.10
C SER A 41 10.83 -20.26 7.19
N MET A 42 11.45 -19.08 7.12
CA MET A 42 10.72 -17.80 7.13
C MET A 42 9.68 -17.70 6.02
N LYS A 43 10.03 -18.17 4.82
CA LYS A 43 9.09 -18.20 3.69
C LYS A 43 7.91 -19.13 3.96
N ALA A 44 8.15 -20.28 4.60
CA ALA A 44 7.09 -21.21 4.99
C ALA A 44 6.17 -20.58 6.04
N ASP A 45 6.73 -19.90 7.04
CA ASP A 45 5.98 -19.26 8.12
C ASP A 45 5.09 -18.12 7.61
N ILE A 46 5.62 -17.28 6.72
CA ILE A 46 4.85 -16.22 6.05
C ILE A 46 3.71 -16.82 5.23
N LYS A 47 3.98 -17.90 4.48
CA LYS A 47 2.94 -18.60 3.70
C LYS A 47 1.89 -19.28 4.56
N ALA A 48 2.26 -19.71 5.75
CA ALA A 48 1.33 -20.26 6.74
C ALA A 48 0.44 -19.18 7.37
N GLY A 49 0.65 -17.90 7.06
CA GLY A 49 -0.15 -16.80 7.56
C GLY A 49 0.16 -16.41 9.00
N LEU A 50 1.33 -16.80 9.52
CA LEU A 50 1.79 -16.35 10.85
C LEU A 50 1.93 -14.82 10.91
N ILE A 51 2.07 -14.17 9.76
CA ILE A 51 2.06 -12.71 9.61
C ILE A 51 1.10 -12.36 8.47
N GLU A 52 -0.04 -11.74 8.79
CA GLU A 52 -1.08 -11.40 7.81
C GLU A 52 -0.60 -10.43 6.73
N ASP A 53 0.04 -9.32 7.12
CA ASP A 53 0.59 -8.32 6.21
C ASP A 53 2.12 -8.21 6.34
N TRP A 54 2.80 -9.31 6.01
CA TRP A 54 4.26 -9.39 6.13
C TRP A 54 4.99 -8.31 5.32
N GLN A 55 4.38 -7.80 4.25
CA GLN A 55 4.96 -6.74 3.42
C GLN A 55 4.98 -5.42 4.17
N GLU A 56 3.89 -5.06 4.84
CA GLU A 56 3.86 -3.86 5.67
C GLU A 56 4.80 -3.99 6.87
N VAL A 57 4.83 -5.15 7.54
CA VAL A 57 5.77 -5.38 8.65
C VAL A 57 7.22 -5.20 8.19
N ALA A 58 7.59 -5.76 7.03
CA ALA A 58 8.92 -5.58 6.47
C ALA A 58 9.21 -4.10 6.13
N ARG A 59 8.23 -3.38 5.59
CA ARG A 59 8.36 -1.96 5.22
C ARG A 59 8.61 -1.09 6.46
N GLN A 60 7.85 -1.30 7.52
CA GLN A 60 8.03 -0.58 8.79
C GLN A 60 9.39 -0.87 9.43
N ALA A 61 9.82 -2.14 9.42
CA ALA A 61 11.14 -2.51 9.93
C ALA A 61 12.27 -1.82 9.15
N ILE A 62 12.19 -1.81 7.82
CA ILE A 62 13.19 -1.13 6.97
C ILE A 62 13.17 0.38 7.22
N ALA A 63 11.99 1.01 7.32
CA ALA A 63 11.88 2.44 7.58
C ALA A 63 12.50 2.81 8.94
N ALA A 64 12.24 2.03 9.99
CA ALA A 64 12.83 2.27 11.31
C ALA A 64 14.36 2.17 11.30
N GLU A 65 14.93 1.19 10.58
CA GLU A 65 16.39 1.07 10.44
C GLU A 65 16.99 2.20 9.60
N LEU A 66 16.29 2.68 8.57
CA LEU A 66 16.72 3.82 7.77
C LEU A 66 16.74 5.13 8.56
N GLU A 67 15.76 5.37 9.43
CA GLU A 67 15.76 6.55 10.29
C GLU A 67 16.94 6.52 11.27
N LYS A 68 17.19 5.39 11.93
CA LYS A 68 18.38 5.22 12.78
C LYS A 68 19.70 5.49 12.04
N ALA A 69 19.80 5.03 10.79
CA ALA A 69 20.99 5.21 9.98
C ALA A 69 21.19 6.66 9.49
N LYS A 70 20.12 7.46 9.40
CA LYS A 70 20.21 8.89 9.06
C LYS A 70 20.56 9.77 10.27
N GLU A 71 20.23 9.31 11.47
CA GLU A 71 20.54 9.99 12.74
C GLU A 71 22.00 9.76 13.21
N ALA A 72 22.66 8.73 12.69
CA ALA A 72 24.05 8.37 12.99
C ALA A 72 25.07 9.11 12.10
#